data_AF-J9GQA6-F1
#
_entry.id   AF-J9GQA6-F1
#
_cell.length_a   1.000
_cell.length_b   1.000
_cell.length_c   1.000
_cell.angle_alpha   90.00
_cell.angle_beta   90.00
_cell.angle_gamma   90.00
#
_symmetry.space_group_name_H-M   'P 1'
#
loop_
_entity.id
_entity.type
_entity.pdbx_description
1 polymer ?
#
loop_
_entity_poly.entity_id
_entity_poly.type
_entity_poly.pdbx_seq_one_letter_code
_entity_poly.pdbx_strand_id
1 'polypeptide(L)'
;MPQASSFVSFRPWLLPWAVPLIAGGMADVFLLPFPLERLAFPVNLIVLVVLLVGTILAYGYGKSSRWWRRWTAATTSGSLIAAFGICTLGLAFFPELRLQHSWSFNALLLTLLCQLLAVILNYRGAFRLRFYANHIGLWLLLASLSLGEADHYQLRAAAKVGDQISEAYNQWGELQPLGYEVRVTDFTVDYHENGSPQQYTCALRINDSPHLLQVNHPVAISWKEDLYVVDCGPLDRHQYYCVLEAKVQPWQSVTLVGLLLTVVGALLLFIGKQKGGPHVA
;
A
#
# COMPACT_ATOMS: atom_id res chain seq x y z
N MET A 1 -35.17 40.02 11.60
CA MET A 1 -34.68 39.16 10.51
C MET A 1 -34.60 40.02 9.24
N PRO A 2 -33.57 39.89 8.39
CA PRO A 2 -32.86 38.66 8.07
C PRO A 2 -31.41 38.59 8.56
N GLN A 3 -31.00 37.36 8.86
CA GLN A 3 -29.64 36.96 9.19
C GLN A 3 -28.76 37.09 7.94
N ALA A 4 -27.67 37.85 8.03
CA ALA A 4 -26.58 37.75 7.07
C ALA A 4 -25.92 36.38 7.28
N SER A 5 -26.15 35.47 6.33
CA SER A 5 -25.41 34.23 6.22
C SER A 5 -23.92 34.56 6.06
N SER A 6 -23.13 34.25 7.08
CA SER A 6 -21.69 34.27 6.99
C SER A 6 -21.25 33.12 6.07
N PHE A 7 -21.33 33.35 4.77
CA PHE A 7 -20.59 32.54 3.81
C PHE A 7 -19.11 32.71 4.15
N VAL A 8 -18.54 31.69 4.78
CA VAL A 8 -17.09 31.55 4.94
C VAL A 8 -16.52 31.60 3.52
N SER A 9 -15.88 32.71 3.15
CA SER A 9 -15.26 32.85 1.83
C SER A 9 -14.15 31.80 1.75
N PHE A 10 -14.45 30.67 1.11
CA PHE A 10 -13.44 29.68 0.77
C PHE A 10 -12.49 30.35 -0.23
N ARG A 11 -11.26 30.61 0.20
CA ARG A 11 -10.18 31.14 -0.64
C ARG A 11 -9.27 29.97 -1.01
N PRO A 12 -9.61 29.16 -2.03
CA PRO A 12 -8.85 27.94 -2.38
C PRO A 12 -7.38 28.22 -2.73
N TRP A 13 -7.08 29.43 -3.24
CA TRP A 13 -5.74 29.90 -3.61
C TRP A 13 -4.79 30.14 -2.42
N LEU A 14 -5.24 29.88 -1.19
CA LEU A 14 -4.44 29.99 0.04
C LEU A 14 -4.13 28.63 0.68
N LEU A 15 -4.31 27.53 -0.04
CA LEU A 15 -3.97 26.20 0.46
C LEU A 15 -2.46 25.97 0.32
N PRO A 16 -1.70 25.79 1.42
CA PRO A 16 -0.24 25.70 1.35
C PRO A 16 0.26 24.52 0.52
N TRP A 17 -0.60 23.53 0.30
CA TRP A 17 -0.31 22.33 -0.49
C TRP A 17 -0.48 22.51 -2.01
N ALA A 18 -1.04 23.63 -2.48
CA ALA A 18 -1.22 23.85 -3.92
C ALA A 18 0.14 24.00 -4.66
N VAL A 19 1.17 24.49 -3.97
CA VAL A 19 2.52 24.71 -4.54
C VAL A 19 3.14 23.41 -5.08
N PRO A 20 3.29 22.32 -4.28
CA PRO A 20 3.83 21.07 -4.80
C PRO A 20 2.96 20.45 -5.89
N LEU A 21 1.63 20.64 -5.86
CA LEU A 21 0.76 20.17 -6.94
C LEU A 21 1.01 20.92 -8.26
N ILE A 22 1.14 22.25 -8.22
CA ILE A 22 1.45 23.06 -9.41
C ILE A 22 2.82 22.67 -9.97
N ALA A 23 3.83 22.50 -9.10
CA ALA A 23 5.15 22.04 -9.51
C ALA A 23 5.10 20.66 -10.17
N GLY A 24 4.32 19.73 -9.61
CA GLY A 24 4.06 18.41 -10.20
C GLY A 24 3.35 18.51 -11.56
N GLY A 25 2.36 19.40 -11.70
CA GLY A 25 1.65 19.61 -12.96
C GLY A 25 2.54 20.21 -14.05
N MET A 26 3.44 21.12 -13.67
CA MET A 26 4.47 21.61 -14.59
C MET A 26 5.42 20.48 -14.99
N ALA A 27 5.85 19.65 -14.05
CA ALA A 27 6.70 18.49 -14.33
C ALA A 27 6.00 17.50 -15.28
N ASP A 28 4.70 17.28 -15.14
CA ASP A 28 3.93 16.43 -16.07
C ASP A 28 3.93 16.97 -17.52
N VAL A 29 3.99 18.28 -17.71
CA VAL A 29 4.02 18.90 -19.04
C VAL A 29 5.42 18.86 -19.66
N PHE A 30 6.46 19.06 -18.86
CA PHE A 30 7.82 19.28 -19.36
C PHE A 30 8.76 18.08 -19.20
N LEU A 31 8.45 17.13 -18.33
CA LEU A 31 9.27 15.96 -18.05
C LEU A 31 8.64 14.68 -18.59
N LEU A 32 9.45 13.63 -18.66
CA LEU A 32 8.96 12.29 -18.90
C LEU A 32 8.03 11.83 -17.76
N PRO A 33 7.17 10.82 -18.00
CA PRO A 33 6.35 10.23 -16.96
C PRO A 33 7.18 9.84 -15.74
N PHE A 34 6.57 9.97 -14.56
CA PHE A 34 7.20 9.66 -13.29
C PHE A 34 7.70 8.19 -13.29
N PRO A 35 9.00 7.95 -13.05
CA PRO A 35 9.58 6.62 -13.12
C PRO A 35 9.30 5.85 -11.83
N LEU A 36 8.10 5.29 -11.69
CA LEU A 36 7.64 4.57 -10.49
C LEU A 36 8.61 3.49 -10.03
N GLU A 37 9.17 2.72 -10.97
CA GLU A 37 10.16 1.66 -10.71
C GLU A 37 11.42 2.16 -9.99
N ARG A 38 11.80 3.43 -10.19
CA ARG A 38 12.96 4.01 -9.49
C ARG A 38 12.69 4.33 -8.03
N LEU A 39 11.45 4.25 -7.57
CA LEU A 39 11.15 4.34 -6.14
C LEU A 39 11.43 3.02 -5.42
N ALA A 40 11.90 1.96 -6.08
CA ALA A 40 12.33 0.75 -5.40
C ALA A 40 13.48 1.03 -4.41
N PHE A 41 13.70 0.08 -3.49
CA PHE A 41 14.78 0.11 -2.53
C PHE A 41 16.13 0.34 -3.23
N PRO A 42 16.97 1.27 -2.73
CA PRO A 42 16.87 2.00 -1.46
C PRO A 42 16.17 3.37 -1.56
N VAL A 43 15.67 3.76 -2.72
CA VAL A 43 15.21 5.13 -3.00
C VAL A 43 13.94 5.47 -2.21
N ASN A 44 12.94 4.59 -2.16
CA ASN A 44 11.76 4.79 -1.31
C ASN A 44 12.12 5.05 0.16
N LEU A 45 13.07 4.32 0.72
CA LEU A 45 13.50 4.47 2.09
C LEU A 45 14.15 5.84 2.30
N ILE A 46 15.01 6.28 1.37
CA ILE A 46 15.61 7.62 1.41
C ILE A 46 14.51 8.69 1.36
N VAL A 47 13.55 8.57 0.44
CA VAL A 47 12.40 9.49 0.34
C VAL A 47 11.62 9.55 1.65
N LEU A 48 11.34 8.39 2.27
CA LEU A 48 10.62 8.31 3.54
C LEU A 48 11.39 8.96 4.69
N VAL A 49 12.71 8.72 4.78
CA VAL A 49 13.59 9.33 5.79
C VAL A 49 13.68 10.84 5.60
N VAL A 50 13.85 11.32 4.38
CA VAL A 50 13.87 12.76 4.07
C VAL A 50 12.56 13.42 4.45
N LEU A 51 11.43 12.78 4.13
CA LEU A 51 10.10 13.26 4.52
C LEU A 51 9.99 13.33 6.05
N LEU A 52 10.34 12.26 6.75
CA LEU A 52 10.22 12.17 8.20
C LEU A 52 11.10 13.18 8.93
N VAL A 53 12.39 13.22 8.60
CA VAL A 53 13.36 14.15 9.18
C VAL A 53 12.99 15.59 8.83
N GLY A 54 12.65 15.85 7.57
CA GLY A 54 12.24 17.18 7.10
C GLY A 54 11.03 17.72 7.87
N THR A 55 9.98 16.91 8.06
CA THR A 55 8.80 17.32 8.83
C THR A 55 9.12 17.53 10.32
N ILE A 56 9.96 16.69 10.92
CA ILE A 56 10.37 16.83 12.33
C ILE A 56 11.20 18.11 12.54
N LEU A 57 12.14 18.41 11.64
CA LEU A 57 12.91 19.65 11.68
C LEU A 57 11.99 20.87 11.50
N ALA A 58 11.08 20.83 10.53
CA ALA A 58 10.10 21.90 10.31
C ALA A 58 9.21 22.13 11.54
N TYR A 59 8.82 21.06 12.24
CA TYR A 59 8.13 21.15 13.52
C TYR A 59 8.98 21.82 14.60
N GLY A 60 10.23 21.39 14.76
CA GLY A 60 11.16 21.91 15.77
C GLY A 60 11.40 23.43 15.65
N TYR A 61 11.68 23.91 14.44
CA TYR A 61 11.96 25.32 14.17
C TYR A 61 10.70 26.18 13.99
N GLY A 62 9.62 25.58 13.45
CA GLY A 62 8.51 26.33 12.87
C GLY A 62 7.16 26.20 13.59
N LYS A 63 7.04 25.41 14.67
CA LYS A 63 5.73 25.09 15.30
C LYS A 63 4.87 26.30 15.69
N SER A 64 5.49 27.44 16.03
CA SER A 64 4.78 28.67 16.43
C SER A 64 4.38 29.56 15.24
N SER A 65 4.89 29.27 14.04
CA SER A 65 4.68 30.09 12.85
C SER A 65 3.23 30.04 12.36
N ARG A 66 2.78 31.11 11.71
CA ARG A 66 1.46 31.14 11.03
C ARG A 66 1.36 30.08 9.93
N TRP A 67 2.47 29.80 9.26
CA TRP A 67 2.53 28.79 8.21
C TRP A 67 2.26 27.39 8.78
N TRP A 68 2.96 27.00 9.85
CA TRP A 68 2.77 25.69 10.49
C TRP A 68 1.33 25.48 10.96
N ARG A 69 0.76 26.49 11.65
CA ARG A 69 -0.65 26.42 12.09
C ARG A 69 -1.62 26.20 10.93
N ARG A 70 -1.36 26.80 9.76
CA ARG A 70 -2.20 26.62 8.57
C ARG A 70 -1.95 25.27 7.88
N TRP A 71 -0.71 24.79 7.88
CA TRP A 71 -0.35 23.47 7.35
C TRP A 71 -1.06 22.34 8.10
N THR A 72 -1.09 22.42 9.43
CA THR A 72 -1.75 21.44 10.30
C THR A 72 -3.24 21.73 10.54
N ALA A 73 -3.83 22.68 9.81
CA ALA A 73 -5.24 23.03 9.97
C ALA A 73 -6.15 21.96 9.35
N ALA A 74 -7.32 21.72 9.96
CA ALA A 74 -8.28 20.74 9.46
C ALA A 74 -8.78 21.04 8.04
N THR A 75 -8.85 22.32 7.63
CA THR A 75 -9.20 22.73 6.26
C THR A 75 -8.14 22.29 5.24
N THR A 76 -6.87 22.36 5.62
CA THR A 76 -5.75 21.83 4.82
C THR A 76 -5.83 20.32 4.73
N SER A 77 -6.08 19.59 5.83
CA SER A 77 -6.27 18.14 5.79
C SER A 77 -7.42 17.75 4.88
N GLY A 78 -8.60 18.35 5.08
CA GLY A 78 -9.81 17.98 4.35
C GLY A 78 -9.68 18.22 2.85
N SER A 79 -9.05 19.32 2.44
CA SER A 79 -8.83 19.61 1.01
C SER A 79 -7.79 18.69 0.37
N LEU A 80 -6.70 18.34 1.08
CA LEU A 80 -5.72 17.36 0.61
C LEU A 80 -6.33 15.97 0.46
N ILE A 81 -7.09 15.52 1.46
CA ILE A 81 -7.77 14.22 1.44
C ILE A 81 -8.79 14.18 0.30
N ALA A 82 -9.56 15.25 0.08
CA ALA A 82 -10.51 15.33 -1.02
C ALA A 82 -9.81 15.27 -2.39
N ALA A 83 -8.73 16.03 -2.57
CA ALA A 83 -7.95 16.01 -3.81
C ALA A 83 -7.34 14.63 -4.08
N PHE A 84 -6.70 14.03 -3.08
CA PHE A 84 -6.10 12.70 -3.21
C PHE A 84 -7.18 11.64 -3.46
N GLY A 85 -8.31 11.71 -2.74
CA GLY A 85 -9.47 10.84 -2.93
C GLY A 85 -10.00 10.89 -4.37
N ILE A 86 -10.17 12.08 -4.95
CA ILE A 86 -10.59 12.23 -6.36
C ILE A 86 -9.60 11.56 -7.31
N CYS A 87 -8.29 11.73 -7.10
CA CYS A 87 -7.28 11.05 -7.92
C CYS A 87 -7.35 9.52 -7.77
N THR A 88 -7.53 8.99 -6.56
CA THR A 88 -7.66 7.54 -6.34
C THR A 88 -8.93 6.95 -6.96
N LEU A 89 -10.05 7.69 -6.96
CA LEU A 89 -11.24 7.31 -7.71
C LEU A 89 -10.96 7.32 -9.22
N GLY A 90 -10.21 8.31 -9.70
CA GLY A 90 -9.73 8.35 -11.09
C GLY A 90 -8.96 7.10 -11.49
N LEU A 91 -8.06 6.61 -10.63
CA LEU A 91 -7.33 5.35 -10.85
C LEU A 91 -8.27 4.13 -10.96
N ALA A 92 -9.32 4.08 -10.14
CA ALA A 92 -10.26 2.96 -10.11
C ALA A 92 -11.21 2.93 -11.32
N PHE A 93 -11.74 4.10 -11.72
CA PHE A 93 -12.74 4.19 -12.79
C PHE A 93 -12.13 4.44 -14.18
N PHE A 94 -10.92 5.00 -14.24
CA PHE A 94 -10.24 5.37 -15.49
C PHE A 94 -8.77 4.97 -15.45
N PRO A 95 -8.46 3.65 -15.44
CA PRO A 95 -7.08 3.15 -15.35
C PRO A 95 -6.17 3.65 -16.50
N GLU A 96 -6.77 3.95 -17.66
CA GLU A 96 -6.07 4.50 -18.84
C GLU A 96 -5.40 5.85 -18.60
N LEU A 97 -5.82 6.60 -17.56
CA LEU A 97 -5.18 7.87 -17.19
C LEU A 97 -3.78 7.67 -16.59
N ARG A 98 -3.45 6.44 -16.15
CA ARG A 98 -2.15 6.06 -15.60
C ARG A 98 -1.61 7.06 -14.56
N LEU A 99 -2.49 7.59 -13.70
CA LEU A 99 -2.15 8.67 -12.76
C LEU A 99 -0.99 8.32 -11.83
N GLN A 100 -0.74 7.04 -11.56
CA GLN A 100 0.41 6.56 -10.78
C GLN A 100 1.77 6.96 -11.40
N HIS A 101 1.82 7.22 -12.70
CA HIS A 101 3.00 7.73 -13.42
C HIS A 101 3.00 9.26 -13.59
N SER A 102 2.10 10.00 -12.94
CA SER A 102 2.10 11.47 -12.95
C SER A 102 2.90 12.04 -11.77
N TRP A 103 3.71 13.06 -12.05
CA TRP A 103 4.41 13.87 -11.06
C TRP A 103 3.43 14.59 -10.13
N SER A 104 2.29 15.08 -10.64
CA SER A 104 1.24 15.70 -9.82
C SER A 104 0.67 14.74 -8.78
N PHE A 105 0.37 13.51 -9.18
CA PHE A 105 -0.17 12.49 -8.29
C PHE A 105 0.82 12.14 -7.19
N ASN A 106 2.08 11.89 -7.55
CA ASN A 106 3.14 11.56 -6.60
C ASN A 106 3.49 12.75 -5.68
N ALA A 107 3.50 13.98 -6.19
CA ALA A 107 3.69 15.18 -5.38
C ALA A 107 2.55 15.35 -4.37
N LEU A 108 1.29 15.12 -4.78
CA LEU A 108 0.13 15.18 -3.90
C LEU A 108 0.20 14.11 -2.79
N LEU A 109 0.59 12.88 -3.13
CA LEU A 109 0.81 11.81 -2.18
C LEU A 109 1.88 12.17 -1.12
N LEU A 110 3.07 12.61 -1.56
CA LEU A 110 4.15 12.99 -0.65
C LEU A 110 3.75 14.17 0.23
N THR A 111 2.99 15.11 -0.32
CA THR A 111 2.43 16.26 0.39
C THR A 111 1.43 15.80 1.46
N LEU A 112 0.56 14.85 1.14
CA LEU A 112 -0.38 14.24 2.10
C LEU A 112 0.35 13.49 3.22
N LEU A 113 1.38 12.70 2.90
CA LEU A 113 2.20 12.00 3.90
C LEU A 113 2.93 12.97 4.84
N CYS A 114 3.50 14.05 4.30
CA CYS A 114 4.15 15.11 5.07
C CYS A 114 3.15 15.85 5.96
N GLN A 115 1.95 16.13 5.44
CA GLN A 115 0.90 16.80 6.19
C GLN A 115 0.35 15.94 7.32
N LEU A 116 0.11 14.66 7.06
CA LEU A 116 -0.37 13.71 8.06
C LEU A 116 0.65 13.55 9.19
N LEU A 117 1.95 13.47 8.87
CA LEU A 117 3.02 13.46 9.87
C LEU A 117 3.04 14.76 10.70
N ALA A 118 2.88 15.92 10.07
CA ALA A 118 2.81 17.19 10.79
C ALA A 118 1.61 17.26 11.75
N VAL A 119 0.46 16.73 11.34
CA VAL A 119 -0.74 16.62 12.19
C VAL A 119 -0.49 15.68 13.38
N ILE A 120 0.20 14.57 13.18
CA ILE A 120 0.61 13.64 14.25
C ILE A 120 1.49 14.37 15.28
N LEU A 121 2.52 15.10 14.84
CA LEU A 121 3.44 15.85 15.71
C LEU A 121 2.76 17.00 16.47
N ASN A 122 1.75 17.63 15.85
CA ASN A 122 1.07 18.79 16.41
C ASN A 122 -0.02 18.44 17.44
N TYR A 123 -0.46 17.17 17.50
CA TYR A 123 -1.55 16.78 18.37
C TYR A 123 -1.19 16.85 19.86
N ARG A 124 -2.01 17.57 20.63
CA ARG A 124 -1.88 17.71 22.09
C ARG A 124 -3.19 17.40 22.84
N GLY A 125 -4.18 16.79 22.16
CA GLY A 125 -5.49 16.51 22.74
C GLY A 125 -5.49 15.40 23.78
N ALA A 126 -6.61 15.29 24.51
CA ALA A 126 -6.78 14.31 25.59
C ALA A 126 -6.92 12.86 25.08
N PHE A 127 -7.43 12.65 23.86
CA PHE A 127 -7.73 11.32 23.32
C PHE A 127 -6.57 10.72 22.50
N ARG A 128 -5.36 10.72 23.11
CA ARG A 128 -4.10 10.37 22.45
C ARG A 128 -4.12 9.01 21.76
N LEU A 129 -4.58 7.95 22.43
CA LEU A 129 -4.55 6.60 21.86
C LEU A 129 -5.37 6.50 20.57
N ARG A 130 -6.61 7.01 20.59
CA ARG A 130 -7.54 6.98 19.44
C ARG A 130 -6.99 7.80 18.27
N PHE A 131 -6.41 8.94 18.59
CA PHE A 131 -5.82 9.83 17.60
C PHE A 131 -4.58 9.18 16.96
N TYR A 132 -3.62 8.74 17.75
CA TYR A 132 -2.37 8.17 17.24
C TYR A 132 -2.60 6.85 16.51
N ALA A 133 -3.46 5.95 17.02
CA ALA A 133 -3.78 4.70 16.32
C ALA A 133 -4.33 4.98 14.90
N ASN A 134 -5.30 5.89 14.76
CA ASN A 134 -5.84 6.27 13.46
C ASN A 134 -4.80 6.94 12.56
N HIS A 135 -4.08 7.95 13.05
CA HIS A 135 -3.26 8.78 12.18
C HIS A 135 -1.92 8.10 11.84
N ILE A 136 -1.27 7.43 12.80
CA ILE A 136 -0.06 6.64 12.54
C ILE A 136 -0.42 5.43 11.67
N GLY A 137 -1.55 4.76 11.97
CA GLY A 137 -2.05 3.66 11.14
C GLY A 137 -2.23 4.06 9.69
N LEU A 138 -2.95 5.16 9.45
CA LEU A 138 -3.18 5.69 8.11
C LEU A 138 -1.87 6.13 7.44
N TRP A 139 -0.93 6.72 8.19
CA TRP A 139 0.36 7.14 7.65
C TRP A 139 1.19 5.94 7.20
N LEU A 140 1.29 4.89 8.02
CA LEU A 140 1.98 3.65 7.67
C LEU A 140 1.33 2.99 6.46
N LEU A 141 0.00 2.89 6.45
CA LEU A 141 -0.77 2.27 5.38
C LEU A 141 -0.57 3.00 4.03
N LEU A 142 -0.69 4.33 4.01
CA LEU A 142 -0.48 5.12 2.78
C LEU A 142 0.98 5.05 2.32
N ALA A 143 1.94 5.13 3.24
CA ALA A 143 3.36 5.07 2.91
C ALA A 143 3.74 3.71 2.32
N SER A 144 3.32 2.60 2.94
CA SER A 144 3.66 1.25 2.50
C SER A 144 2.97 0.86 1.21
N LEU A 145 1.69 1.19 1.03
CA LEU A 145 0.96 0.90 -0.21
C LEU A 145 1.50 1.67 -1.41
N SER A 146 2.04 2.87 -1.19
CA SER A 146 2.49 3.72 -2.30
C SER A 146 3.98 3.57 -2.59
N LEU A 147 4.83 3.71 -1.57
CA LEU A 147 6.29 3.62 -1.74
C LEU A 147 6.79 2.17 -1.78
N GLY A 148 5.98 1.22 -1.31
CA GLY A 148 6.28 -0.21 -1.38
C GLY A 148 5.90 -0.87 -2.70
N GLU A 149 5.12 -0.21 -3.56
CA GLU A 149 4.68 -0.79 -4.84
C GLU A 149 5.87 -1.11 -5.76
N ALA A 150 6.87 -0.24 -5.79
CA ALA A 150 8.06 -0.44 -6.61
C ALA A 150 8.96 -1.61 -6.13
N ASP A 151 8.78 -2.07 -4.89
CA ASP A 151 9.49 -3.21 -4.32
C ASP A 151 8.74 -4.54 -4.51
N HIS A 152 7.53 -4.49 -5.06
CA HIS A 152 6.74 -5.67 -5.34
C HIS A 152 7.16 -6.27 -6.69
N TYR A 153 7.53 -7.54 -6.68
CA TYR A 153 7.76 -8.29 -7.92
C TYR A 153 7.33 -9.74 -7.76
N GLN A 154 7.08 -10.36 -8.91
CA GLN A 154 6.65 -11.75 -9.02
C GLN A 154 7.62 -12.50 -9.94
N LEU A 155 7.97 -13.71 -9.53
CA LEU A 155 8.73 -14.67 -10.32
C LEU A 155 7.86 -15.89 -10.60
N ARG A 156 7.83 -16.36 -11.84
CA ARG A 156 7.03 -17.52 -12.26
C ARG A 156 7.89 -18.60 -12.90
N ALA A 157 7.63 -19.85 -12.54
CA ALA A 157 8.26 -21.02 -13.14
C ALA A 157 7.22 -22.10 -13.42
N ALA A 158 7.25 -22.67 -14.62
CA ALA A 158 6.49 -23.88 -14.94
C ALA A 158 7.34 -25.11 -14.60
N ALA A 159 6.71 -26.10 -14.00
CA ALA A 159 7.37 -27.28 -13.45
C ALA A 159 6.56 -28.53 -13.72
N LYS A 160 7.22 -29.66 -13.94
CA LYS A 160 6.62 -30.99 -13.96
C LYS A 160 6.97 -31.75 -12.69
N VAL A 161 6.22 -32.81 -12.40
CA VAL A 161 6.58 -33.75 -11.33
C VAL A 161 7.98 -34.32 -11.59
N GLY A 162 8.86 -34.21 -10.61
CA GLY A 162 10.27 -34.59 -10.67
C GLY A 162 11.22 -33.42 -10.99
N ASP A 163 10.72 -32.29 -11.50
CA ASP A 163 11.57 -31.15 -11.82
C ASP A 163 12.10 -30.48 -10.56
N GLN A 164 13.31 -29.92 -10.69
CA GLN A 164 13.97 -29.10 -9.69
C GLN A 164 14.18 -27.69 -10.24
N ILE A 165 13.69 -26.70 -9.51
CA ILE A 165 13.68 -25.29 -9.89
C ILE A 165 14.50 -24.50 -8.88
N SER A 166 15.44 -23.71 -9.39
CA SER A 166 16.21 -22.72 -8.62
C SER A 166 16.12 -21.31 -9.22
N GLU A 167 15.49 -21.19 -10.39
CA GLU A 167 15.38 -19.96 -11.17
C GLU A 167 13.97 -19.83 -11.76
N ALA A 168 13.49 -18.60 -11.90
CA ALA A 168 12.14 -18.30 -12.37
C ALA A 168 12.14 -17.00 -13.19
N TYR A 169 11.14 -16.84 -14.05
CA TYR A 169 11.03 -15.68 -14.93
C TYR A 169 10.30 -14.54 -14.23
N ASN A 170 10.85 -13.33 -14.33
CA ASN A 170 10.17 -12.12 -13.89
C ASN A 170 9.12 -11.65 -14.91
N GLN A 171 8.40 -10.58 -14.59
CA GLN A 171 7.36 -9.98 -15.45
C GLN A 171 7.87 -9.45 -16.80
N TRP A 172 9.18 -9.25 -16.96
CA TRP A 172 9.82 -8.83 -18.20
C TRP A 172 10.40 -10.00 -19.01
N GLY A 173 10.22 -11.24 -18.54
CA GLY A 173 10.71 -12.45 -19.18
C GLY A 173 12.19 -12.74 -18.92
N GLU A 174 12.81 -12.08 -17.96
CA GLU A 174 14.20 -12.33 -17.57
C GLU A 174 14.26 -13.39 -16.48
N LEU A 175 15.24 -14.29 -16.61
CA LEU A 175 15.48 -15.36 -15.65
C LEU A 175 16.19 -14.81 -14.41
N GLN A 176 15.62 -15.04 -13.23
CA GLN A 176 16.18 -14.63 -11.95
C GLN A 176 16.26 -15.81 -10.96
N PRO A 177 17.28 -15.85 -10.09
CA PRO A 177 17.39 -16.88 -9.07
C PRO A 177 16.33 -16.73 -7.98
N LEU A 178 15.74 -17.84 -7.53
CA LEU A 178 14.83 -17.89 -6.38
C LEU A 178 15.57 -17.76 -5.04
N GLY A 179 16.84 -18.18 -5.00
CA GLY A 179 17.63 -18.23 -3.76
C GLY A 179 17.32 -19.45 -2.87
N TYR A 180 16.48 -20.36 -3.35
CA TYR A 180 16.18 -21.67 -2.76
C TYR A 180 15.84 -22.67 -3.87
N GLU A 181 15.90 -23.96 -3.54
CA GLU A 181 15.54 -25.03 -4.47
C GLU A 181 14.13 -25.53 -4.19
N VAL A 182 13.33 -25.66 -5.25
CA VAL A 182 11.99 -26.25 -5.22
C VAL A 182 11.97 -27.50 -6.07
N ARG A 183 11.60 -28.64 -5.48
CA ARG A 183 11.37 -29.89 -6.22
C ARG A 183 9.90 -30.26 -6.18
N VAL A 184 9.28 -30.45 -7.34
CA VAL A 184 7.91 -30.97 -7.43
C VAL A 184 7.94 -32.47 -7.21
N THR A 185 7.33 -32.94 -6.14
CA THR A 185 7.32 -34.37 -5.79
C THR A 185 6.08 -35.10 -6.25
N ASP A 186 4.92 -34.46 -6.14
CA ASP A 186 3.65 -35.06 -6.55
C ASP A 186 2.61 -33.98 -6.86
N PHE A 187 1.58 -34.37 -7.61
CA PHE A 187 0.46 -33.51 -7.94
C PHE A 187 -0.84 -34.32 -7.90
N THR A 188 -1.81 -33.79 -7.16
CA THR A 188 -3.11 -34.44 -6.95
C THR A 188 -4.23 -33.48 -7.33
N VAL A 189 -5.21 -33.99 -8.08
CA VAL A 189 -6.45 -33.27 -8.41
C VAL A 189 -7.62 -34.01 -7.82
N ASP A 190 -8.32 -33.35 -6.91
CA ASP A 190 -9.60 -33.83 -6.42
C ASP A 190 -10.68 -33.37 -7.39
N TYR A 191 -11.56 -34.29 -7.79
CA TYR A 191 -12.67 -34.02 -8.71
C TYR A 191 -14.00 -34.12 -7.98
N HIS A 192 -14.91 -33.22 -8.29
CA HIS A 192 -16.32 -33.34 -7.95
C HIS A 192 -16.97 -34.53 -8.68
N GLU A 193 -18.12 -34.99 -8.19
CA GLU A 193 -18.90 -36.10 -8.79
C GLU A 193 -19.29 -35.85 -10.26
N ASN A 194 -19.41 -34.57 -10.65
CA ASN A 194 -19.71 -34.14 -12.02
C ASN A 194 -18.47 -34.12 -12.96
N GLY A 195 -17.30 -34.54 -12.47
CA GLY A 195 -16.04 -34.54 -13.21
C GLY A 195 -15.31 -33.19 -13.28
N SER A 196 -15.83 -32.14 -12.63
CA SER A 196 -15.13 -30.85 -12.53
C SER A 196 -14.05 -30.90 -11.44
N PRO A 197 -12.87 -30.30 -11.66
CA PRO A 197 -11.82 -30.25 -10.65
C PRO A 197 -12.26 -29.38 -9.45
N GLN A 198 -12.16 -29.94 -8.26
CA GLN A 198 -12.50 -29.31 -6.98
C GLN A 198 -11.28 -28.64 -6.36
N GLN A 199 -10.16 -29.36 -6.30
CA GLN A 199 -8.98 -28.90 -5.60
C GLN A 199 -7.72 -29.44 -6.27
N TYR A 200 -6.75 -28.56 -6.49
CA TYR A 200 -5.43 -28.94 -6.97
C TYR A 200 -4.43 -28.80 -5.83
N THR A 201 -3.66 -29.86 -5.62
CA THR A 201 -2.68 -29.97 -4.56
C THR A 201 -1.33 -30.34 -5.17
N CYS A 202 -0.31 -29.56 -4.86
CA CYS A 202 1.06 -29.80 -5.31
C CYS A 202 1.94 -30.10 -4.09
N ALA A 203 2.49 -31.31 -4.04
CA ALA A 203 3.47 -31.69 -3.03
C ALA A 203 4.85 -31.28 -3.51
N LEU A 204 5.53 -30.43 -2.74
CA LEU A 204 6.78 -29.80 -3.09
C LEU A 204 7.81 -30.05 -1.98
N ARG A 205 9.09 -30.06 -2.34
CA ARG A 205 10.19 -29.95 -1.37
C ARG A 205 10.92 -28.66 -1.59
N ILE A 206 10.95 -27.81 -0.57
CA ILE A 206 11.68 -26.54 -0.58
C ILE A 206 12.91 -26.73 0.31
N ASN A 207 14.12 -26.66 -0.26
CA ASN A 207 15.37 -26.99 0.44
C ASN A 207 15.25 -28.30 1.24
N ASP A 208 14.78 -29.35 0.57
CA ASP A 208 14.47 -30.67 1.12
C ASP A 208 13.37 -30.76 2.20
N SER A 209 12.75 -29.65 2.61
CA SER A 209 11.61 -29.68 3.55
C SER A 209 10.31 -29.93 2.79
N PRO A 210 9.47 -30.92 3.18
CA PRO A 210 8.22 -31.21 2.49
C PRO A 210 7.16 -30.14 2.79
N HIS A 211 6.51 -29.65 1.74
CA HIS A 211 5.41 -28.69 1.79
C HIS A 211 4.29 -29.14 0.86
N LEU A 212 3.05 -28.85 1.26
CA LEU A 212 1.87 -29.15 0.46
C LEU A 212 1.21 -27.82 0.11
N LEU A 213 1.32 -27.41 -1.15
CA LEU A 213 0.67 -26.20 -1.65
C LEU A 213 -0.68 -26.57 -2.24
N GLN A 214 -1.70 -25.78 -1.90
CA GLN A 214 -3.03 -25.89 -2.48
C GLN A 214 -3.36 -24.58 -3.18
N VAL A 215 -4.27 -24.62 -4.15
CA VAL A 215 -4.77 -23.39 -4.79
C VAL A 215 -5.28 -22.43 -3.72
N ASN A 216 -4.87 -21.16 -3.80
CA ASN A 216 -5.18 -20.09 -2.84
C ASN A 216 -4.61 -20.26 -1.42
N HIS A 217 -3.79 -21.27 -1.15
CA HIS A 217 -3.11 -21.48 0.13
C HIS A 217 -1.58 -21.40 -0.06
N PRO A 218 -0.99 -20.19 0.02
CA PRO A 218 0.45 -20.03 -0.16
C PRO A 218 1.26 -20.63 0.98
N VAL A 219 2.50 -20.95 0.68
CA VAL A 219 3.52 -21.23 1.69
C VAL A 219 4.42 -20.01 1.87
N ALA A 220 4.51 -19.54 3.11
CA ALA A 220 5.43 -18.46 3.47
C ALA A 220 6.87 -18.98 3.44
N ILE A 221 7.65 -18.50 2.48
CA ILE A 221 9.08 -18.79 2.36
C ILE A 221 9.87 -17.92 3.35
N SER A 222 9.48 -16.65 3.44
CA SER A 222 10.06 -15.68 4.38
C SER A 222 9.02 -14.65 4.81
N TRP A 223 9.42 -13.68 5.64
CA TRP A 223 8.56 -12.59 6.07
C TRP A 223 8.10 -11.65 4.93
N LYS A 224 8.75 -11.72 3.76
CA LYS A 224 8.48 -10.88 2.59
C LYS A 224 8.07 -11.67 1.35
N GLU A 225 8.02 -12.99 1.42
CA GLU A 225 7.90 -13.83 0.22
C GLU A 225 6.99 -15.04 0.48
N ASP A 226 6.00 -15.17 -0.39
CA ASP A 226 5.02 -16.24 -0.41
C ASP A 226 5.11 -16.99 -1.75
N LEU A 227 5.07 -18.32 -1.70
CA LEU A 227 5.03 -19.18 -2.88
C LEU A 227 3.60 -19.69 -3.12
N TYR A 228 3.10 -19.47 -4.33
CA TYR A 228 1.78 -19.85 -4.78
C TYR A 228 1.84 -20.89 -5.90
N VAL A 229 0.80 -21.71 -6.00
CA VAL A 229 0.44 -22.42 -7.23
C VAL A 229 -0.63 -21.60 -7.93
N VAL A 230 -0.34 -21.08 -9.12
CA VAL A 230 -1.24 -20.17 -9.86
C VAL A 230 -1.94 -20.84 -11.03
N ASP A 231 -1.34 -21.88 -11.59
CA ASP A 231 -1.95 -22.69 -12.64
C ASP A 231 -1.44 -24.14 -12.52
N CYS A 232 -2.25 -25.08 -12.97
CA CYS A 232 -1.87 -26.47 -13.04
C CYS A 232 -2.81 -27.24 -13.96
N GLY A 233 -2.26 -28.24 -14.64
CA GLY A 233 -3.03 -29.02 -15.57
C GLY A 233 -2.32 -30.26 -16.07
N PRO A 234 -3.04 -31.15 -16.78
CA PRO A 234 -2.42 -32.24 -17.49
C PRO A 234 -1.56 -31.67 -18.63
N LEU A 235 -0.32 -32.11 -18.69
CA LEU A 235 0.55 -31.90 -19.85
C LEU A 235 0.31 -33.00 -20.89
N ASP A 236 0.19 -34.25 -20.42
CA ASP A 236 -0.09 -35.45 -21.21
C ASP A 236 -0.98 -36.42 -20.39
N ARG A 237 -1.34 -37.59 -20.95
CA ARG A 237 -2.15 -38.61 -20.25
C ARG A 237 -1.58 -39.09 -18.91
N HIS A 238 -0.28 -38.90 -18.67
CA HIS A 238 0.42 -39.37 -17.47
C HIS A 238 1.29 -38.29 -16.81
N GLN A 239 1.32 -37.07 -17.34
CA GLN A 239 2.16 -35.99 -16.82
C GLN A 239 1.31 -34.78 -16.51
N TYR A 240 1.59 -34.17 -15.37
CA TYR A 240 0.98 -32.92 -14.95
C TYR A 240 2.05 -31.84 -14.85
N TYR A 241 1.66 -30.60 -15.12
CA TYR A 241 2.47 -29.42 -14.88
C TYR A 241 1.82 -28.54 -13.82
N CYS A 242 2.62 -27.76 -13.12
CA CYS A 242 2.19 -26.67 -12.27
C CYS A 242 3.00 -25.41 -12.58
N VAL A 243 2.36 -24.25 -12.44
CA VAL A 243 3.00 -22.94 -12.50
C VAL A 243 3.09 -22.42 -11.08
N LEU A 244 4.32 -22.26 -10.62
CA LEU A 244 4.65 -21.68 -9.32
C LEU A 244 4.86 -20.18 -9.49
N GLU A 245 4.36 -19.39 -8.54
CA GLU A 245 4.59 -17.96 -8.45
C GLU A 245 5.18 -17.62 -7.09
N ALA A 246 6.43 -17.15 -7.08
CA ALA A 246 7.04 -16.53 -5.90
C ALA A 246 6.71 -15.04 -5.92
N LYS A 247 6.02 -14.57 -4.88
CA LYS A 247 5.54 -13.20 -4.78
C LYS A 247 6.25 -12.49 -3.64
N VAL A 248 7.07 -11.49 -3.97
CA VAL A 248 7.89 -10.77 -3.00
C VAL A 248 7.26 -9.42 -2.67
N GLN A 249 6.86 -9.22 -1.41
CA GLN A 249 6.21 -8.01 -0.89
C GLN A 249 6.85 -7.55 0.44
N PRO A 250 7.99 -6.83 0.41
CA PRO A 250 8.72 -6.43 1.63
C PRO A 250 7.91 -5.51 2.55
N TRP A 251 6.92 -4.80 2.03
CA TRP A 251 6.13 -3.83 2.80
C TRP A 251 4.86 -4.42 3.42
N GLN A 252 4.56 -5.71 3.19
CA GLN A 252 3.33 -6.36 3.63
C GLN A 252 3.10 -6.24 5.14
N SER A 253 4.14 -6.45 5.95
CA SER A 253 4.01 -6.32 7.41
C SER A 253 3.69 -4.88 7.83
N VAL A 254 4.30 -3.89 7.19
CA VAL A 254 4.04 -2.46 7.47
C VAL A 254 2.61 -2.10 7.08
N THR A 255 2.14 -2.57 5.92
CA THR A 255 0.76 -2.43 5.45
C THR A 255 -0.23 -3.04 6.44
N LEU A 256 0.03 -4.25 6.91
CA LEU A 256 -0.83 -4.94 7.89
C LEU A 256 -0.89 -4.18 9.22
N VAL A 257 0.27 -3.74 9.75
CA VAL A 257 0.32 -2.94 10.98
C VAL A 257 -0.45 -1.63 10.81
N GLY A 258 -0.27 -0.93 9.68
CA GLY A 258 -1.00 0.30 9.35
C GLY A 258 -2.51 0.08 9.30
N LEU A 259 -2.95 -1.00 8.65
CA LEU A 259 -4.36 -1.39 8.56
C LEU A 259 -4.95 -1.69 9.94
N LEU A 260 -4.29 -2.55 10.74
CA LEU A 260 -4.75 -2.92 12.07
C LEU A 260 -4.86 -1.70 12.99
N LEU A 261 -3.86 -0.82 12.99
CA LEU A 261 -3.87 0.42 13.78
C LEU A 261 -5.01 1.35 13.35
N THR A 262 -5.28 1.45 12.05
CA THR A 262 -6.40 2.24 11.52
C THR A 262 -7.75 1.67 11.97
N VAL A 263 -7.93 0.35 11.89
CA VAL A 263 -9.16 -0.32 12.35
C VAL A 263 -9.35 -0.14 13.85
N VAL A 264 -8.32 -0.39 14.66
CA VAL A 264 -8.35 -0.19 16.12
C VAL A 264 -8.68 1.27 16.44
N GLY A 265 -8.02 2.21 15.78
CA GLY A 265 -8.28 3.63 15.92
C GLY A 265 -9.75 3.98 15.63
N ALA A 266 -10.31 3.44 14.54
CA ALA A 266 -11.70 3.68 14.16
C ALA A 266 -12.68 3.13 15.19
N LEU A 267 -12.46 1.90 15.68
CA LEU A 267 -13.27 1.29 16.75
C LEU A 267 -13.23 2.11 18.04
N LEU A 268 -12.05 2.62 18.41
CA LEU A 268 -11.88 3.46 19.61
C LEU A 268 -12.63 4.79 19.52
N LEU A 269 -12.97 5.30 18.32
CA LEU A 269 -13.79 6.49 18.17
C LEU A 269 -15.24 6.24 18.62
N PHE A 270 -15.76 5.03 18.47
CA PHE A 270 -17.13 4.67 18.85
C PHE A 270 -17.28 4.38 20.35
N ILE A 271 -16.24 3.83 20.99
CA ILE A 271 -16.26 3.44 22.41
C ILE A 271 -16.30 4.67 23.36
N GLY A 272 -16.04 5.88 22.86
CA GLY A 272 -15.91 7.09 23.67
C GLY A 272 -17.15 8.01 23.78
N LYS A 273 -18.31 7.63 23.24
CA LYS A 273 -19.48 8.52 23.10
C LYS A 273 -20.75 8.00 23.81
N GLN A 274 -20.67 7.80 25.12
CA GLN A 274 -21.85 7.76 26.01
C GLN A 274 -21.53 8.43 27.35
N LYS A 275 -21.78 9.74 27.43
CA LYS A 275 -22.20 10.43 28.65
C LYS A 275 -23.23 11.49 28.26
N GLY A 276 -24.40 11.03 27.84
CA GLY A 276 -25.61 11.85 27.91
C GLY A 276 -25.98 11.95 29.39
N GLY A 277 -25.62 13.06 30.03
CA GLY A 277 -26.22 13.44 31.31
C GLY A 277 -27.69 13.80 31.08
N PRO A 278 -28.57 13.58 32.07
CA PRO A 278 -30.00 13.76 31.90
C PRO A 278 -30.33 15.22 31.60
N HIS A 279 -31.15 15.45 30.57
CA HIS A 279 -31.91 16.69 30.45
C HIS A 279 -32.81 16.81 31.69
N VAL A 280 -32.45 17.72 32.60
CA VAL A 280 -33.35 18.22 33.64
C VAL A 280 -33.40 19.74 33.53
N ALA A 281 -34.65 20.22 33.54
CA ALA A 281 -35.17 21.58 33.41
C ALA A 281 -35.16 22.17 32.00
#